data_AF-A0A2K3LZT9-F1
#
_entry.id   AF-A0A2K3LZT9-F1
#
_cell.length_a   1.000
_cell.length_b   1.000
_cell.length_c   1.000
_cell.angle_alpha   90.00
_cell.angle_beta   90.00
_cell.angle_gamma   90.00
#
_symmetry.space_group_name_H-M   'P 1'
#
loop_
_entity.id
_entity.type
_entity.pdbx_description
1 polymer ?
#
loop_
_entity_poly.entity_id
_entity_poly.type
_entity_poly.pdbx_seq_one_letter_code
_entity_poly.pdbx_strand_id
1 'polypeptide(L)'
;DIHGQYQDLLRLFEYGGYPPAANYLFLGDYVDRGKQSLETICLLLAYKIRYPDRVYLLRGNHEDAKINRIYGFYDECKRRFNVRLWKIFTDCFNCLPVAALIDDKILCMHGGLSPELENLDQIREVTRPTEIPDNGLLCDLLWSDPDASTEGWADSDRGVSCTFGPDVVADFLDKNDLDLICRGHQ
;
A
#
# COMPACT_ATOMS: atom_id res chain seq x y z
N ASP A 1 6.12 5.52 -0.27
CA ASP A 1 6.74 4.41 0.49
C ASP A 1 7.63 4.99 1.57
N ILE A 2 7.72 4.35 2.74
CA ILE A 2 8.55 4.82 3.87
C ILE A 2 9.68 3.84 4.19
N HIS A 3 9.47 2.53 4.02
CA HIS A 3 10.49 1.49 4.17
C HIS A 3 11.39 1.65 5.40
N GLY A 4 10.78 1.81 6.59
CA GLY A 4 11.52 1.91 7.84
C GLY A 4 12.48 3.12 7.96
N GLN A 5 12.34 4.14 7.11
CA GLN A 5 13.08 5.40 7.19
C GLN A 5 12.46 6.35 8.22
N TYR A 6 12.45 5.94 9.49
CA TYR A 6 11.73 6.63 10.56
C TYR A 6 12.09 8.12 10.71
N GLN A 7 13.38 8.48 10.58
CA GLN A 7 13.81 9.88 10.68
C GLN A 7 13.26 10.73 9.54
N ASP A 8 13.16 10.16 8.33
CA ASP A 8 12.59 10.86 7.18
C ASP A 8 11.07 10.99 7.31
N LEU A 9 10.40 10.00 7.91
CA LEU A 9 8.97 10.11 8.27
C LEU A 9 8.74 11.26 9.27
N LEU A 10 9.59 11.42 10.28
CA LEU A 10 9.49 12.56 11.20
C LEU A 10 9.66 13.88 10.46
N ARG A 11 10.61 13.98 9.54
CA ARG A 11 10.79 15.14 8.66
C ARG A 11 9.56 15.41 7.79
N LEU A 12 8.94 14.38 7.22
CA LEU A 12 7.71 14.51 6.45
C LEU A 12 6.62 15.19 7.29
N PHE A 13 6.48 14.81 8.57
CA PHE A 13 5.55 15.46 9.49
C PHE A 13 5.98 16.87 9.92
N GLU A 14 7.28 17.16 10.05
CA GLU A 14 7.76 18.52 10.31
C GLU A 14 7.37 19.48 9.18
N TYR A 15 7.49 19.03 7.93
CA TYR A 15 7.15 19.84 6.74
C TYR A 15 5.64 19.90 6.47
N GLY A 16 4.94 18.77 6.58
CA GLY A 16 3.50 18.67 6.27
C GLY A 16 2.58 19.04 7.43
N GLY A 17 3.12 19.15 8.65
CA GLY A 17 2.38 19.37 9.88
C GLY A 17 2.01 18.07 10.59
N TYR A 18 2.49 17.89 11.82
CA TYR A 18 2.16 16.71 12.62
C TYR A 18 0.64 16.54 12.80
N PRO A 19 0.11 15.30 12.75
CA PRO A 19 -1.29 15.05 13.10
C PRO A 19 -1.64 15.59 14.49
N PRO A 20 -2.74 16.35 14.64
CA PRO A 20 -3.88 16.46 13.72
C PRO A 20 -3.88 17.74 12.85
N ALA A 21 -2.74 18.44 12.73
CA ALA A 21 -2.68 19.69 11.96
C ALA A 21 -2.94 19.49 10.46
N ALA A 22 -2.68 18.28 9.94
CA ALA A 22 -2.99 17.86 8.57
C ALA A 22 -3.63 16.46 8.55
N ASN A 23 -4.38 16.19 7.48
CA ASN A 23 -4.89 14.85 7.18
C ASN A 23 -3.86 14.09 6.33
N TYR A 24 -3.72 12.80 6.56
CA TYR A 24 -2.74 11.96 5.87
C TYR A 24 -3.38 10.68 5.33
N LEU A 25 -3.10 10.40 4.06
CA LEU A 25 -3.27 9.10 3.45
C LEU A 25 -1.89 8.56 3.07
N PHE A 26 -1.50 7.43 3.63
CA PHE A 26 -0.29 6.73 3.22
C PHE A 26 -0.63 5.55 2.31
N LEU A 27 0.16 5.37 1.26
CA LEU A 27 -0.09 4.39 0.20
C LEU A 27 0.59 3.03 0.45
N GLY A 28 0.97 2.70 1.69
CA GLY A 28 1.65 1.43 2.00
C GLY A 28 3.18 1.51 2.03
N ASP A 29 3.79 0.34 2.16
CA ASP A 29 5.24 0.10 2.23
C ASP A 29 5.90 0.85 3.38
N TYR A 30 5.45 0.52 4.59
CA TYR A 30 5.92 1.09 5.85
C TYR A 30 7.19 0.41 6.34
N VAL A 31 7.29 -0.90 6.11
CA VAL A 31 8.33 -1.76 6.67
C VAL A 31 9.32 -2.23 5.59
N ASP A 32 10.32 -3.01 6.05
CA ASP A 32 11.42 -3.56 5.24
C ASP A 32 12.39 -2.52 4.68
N ARG A 33 13.53 -3.01 4.18
CA ARG A 33 14.63 -2.30 3.50
C ARG A 33 15.38 -1.27 4.37
N GLY A 34 14.69 -0.51 5.22
CA GLY A 34 15.28 0.41 6.19
C GLY A 34 15.59 -0.22 7.55
N LYS A 35 16.07 0.63 8.47
CA LYS A 35 16.64 0.19 9.76
C LYS A 35 15.66 0.28 10.93
N GLN A 36 14.56 1.01 10.77
CA GLN A 36 13.64 1.39 11.85
C GLN A 36 12.18 1.17 11.43
N SER A 37 11.87 -0.03 10.93
CA SER A 37 10.52 -0.39 10.50
C SER A 37 9.57 -0.43 11.69
N LEU A 38 10.03 -0.91 12.85
CA LEU A 38 9.22 -0.96 14.07
C LEU A 38 8.79 0.44 14.52
N GLU A 39 9.71 1.40 14.59
CA GLU A 39 9.37 2.77 14.96
C GLU A 39 8.38 3.40 13.95
N THR A 40 8.64 3.18 12.66
CA THR A 40 7.80 3.66 11.55
C THR A 40 6.37 3.18 11.70
N ILE A 41 6.16 1.86 11.77
CA ILE A 41 4.81 1.30 11.85
C ILE A 41 4.14 1.59 13.20
N CYS A 42 4.89 1.58 14.30
CA CYS A 42 4.33 1.91 15.61
C CYS A 42 3.80 3.34 15.66
N LEU A 43 4.54 4.31 15.12
CA LEU A 43 4.11 5.71 15.08
C LEU A 43 2.84 5.88 14.23
N LEU A 44 2.82 5.27 13.04
CA LEU A 44 1.67 5.35 12.14
C LEU A 44 0.42 4.70 12.74
N LEU A 45 0.55 3.52 13.36
CA LEU A 45 -0.57 2.88 14.06
C LEU A 45 -1.02 3.68 15.29
N ALA A 46 -0.11 4.27 16.05
CA ALA A 46 -0.45 5.14 17.17
C ALA A 46 -1.25 6.36 16.70
N TYR A 47 -0.86 6.98 15.58
CA TYR A 47 -1.65 8.05 14.96
C TYR A 47 -2.98 7.56 14.42
N LYS A 48 -3.05 6.36 13.84
CA LYS A 48 -4.33 5.79 13.39
C LYS A 48 -5.31 5.58 14.55
N ILE A 49 -4.83 5.15 15.71
CA ILE A 49 -5.64 4.99 16.92
C ILE A 49 -6.06 6.36 17.47
N ARG A 50 -5.13 7.32 17.51
CA ARG A 50 -5.36 8.64 18.11
C ARG A 50 -6.25 9.55 17.24
N TYR A 51 -6.09 9.48 15.92
CA TYR A 51 -6.79 10.32 14.95
C TYR A 51 -7.36 9.46 13.80
N PRO A 52 -8.35 8.59 14.11
CA PRO A 52 -8.87 7.61 13.16
C PRO A 52 -9.56 8.22 11.93
N ASP A 53 -10.01 9.47 12.03
CA ASP A 53 -10.65 10.30 11.00
C ASP A 53 -9.66 11.22 10.26
N ARG A 54 -8.36 11.16 10.58
CA ARG A 54 -7.34 12.04 10.01
C ARG A 54 -6.18 11.30 9.38
N VAL A 55 -5.85 10.11 9.88
CA VAL A 55 -4.76 9.28 9.38
C VAL A 55 -5.32 8.00 8.80
N TYR A 56 -4.97 7.74 7.54
CA TYR A 56 -5.39 6.58 6.76
C TYR A 56 -4.16 5.86 6.24
N LEU A 57 -4.14 4.53 6.39
CA LEU A 57 -3.01 3.68 6.06
C LEU A 57 -3.51 2.62 5.07
N LEU A 58 -3.10 2.70 3.81
CA LEU A 58 -3.34 1.63 2.84
C LEU A 58 -2.30 0.51 3.00
N ARG A 59 -2.59 -0.64 2.43
CA ARG A 59 -1.69 -1.79 2.41
C ARG A 59 -0.74 -1.67 1.21
N GLY A 60 0.56 -1.78 1.45
CA GLY A 60 1.56 -2.00 0.40
C GLY A 60 1.95 -3.47 0.29
N ASN A 61 2.74 -3.82 -0.73
CA ASN A 61 3.14 -5.21 -0.93
C ASN A 61 4.14 -5.70 0.15
N HIS A 62 4.84 -4.80 0.84
CA HIS A 62 5.66 -5.14 1.99
C HIS A 62 4.86 -5.36 3.29
N GLU A 63 3.56 -5.03 3.31
CA GLU A 63 2.64 -5.45 4.37
C GLU A 63 2.07 -6.87 4.12
N ASP A 64 2.87 -7.73 3.52
CA ASP A 64 2.62 -9.16 3.34
C ASP A 64 3.67 -10.02 4.04
N ALA A 65 3.20 -11.13 4.62
CA ALA A 65 4.07 -12.03 5.38
C ALA A 65 5.15 -12.69 4.50
N LYS A 66 4.87 -12.99 3.23
CA LYS A 66 5.86 -13.64 2.35
C LYS A 66 7.01 -12.68 2.03
N ILE A 67 6.68 -11.40 1.85
CA ILE A 67 7.64 -10.34 1.53
C ILE A 67 8.44 -9.93 2.77
N ASN A 68 7.77 -9.48 3.83
CA ASN A 68 8.47 -8.93 5.01
C ASN A 68 9.15 -9.97 5.90
N ARG A 69 8.98 -11.25 5.56
CA ARG A 69 9.80 -12.35 6.08
C ARG A 69 11.24 -12.30 5.60
N ILE A 70 11.47 -11.77 4.41
CA ILE A 70 12.75 -11.84 3.67
C ILE A 70 13.43 -10.46 3.62
N TYR A 71 12.65 -9.38 3.50
CA TYR A 71 13.19 -8.03 3.23
C TYR A 71 13.49 -7.18 4.49
N GLY A 72 13.39 -7.76 5.68
CA GLY A 72 14.03 -7.26 6.90
C GLY A 72 13.15 -7.15 8.14
N PHE A 73 11.83 -6.97 8.01
CA PHE A 73 10.96 -6.68 9.15
C PHE A 73 10.85 -7.84 10.13
N TYR A 74 10.76 -9.08 9.62
CA TYR A 74 10.81 -10.26 10.47
C TYR A 74 12.08 -10.30 11.33
N ASP A 75 13.24 -10.06 10.71
CA ASP A 75 14.52 -10.12 11.41
C ASP A 75 14.64 -8.97 12.41
N GLU A 76 14.11 -7.80 12.09
CA GLU A 76 14.01 -6.67 13.04
C GLU A 76 13.16 -7.05 14.27
N CYS A 77 11.95 -7.58 14.05
CA CYS A 77 11.07 -8.05 15.12
C CYS A 77 11.72 -9.14 15.97
N LYS A 78 12.32 -10.15 15.33
CA LYS A 78 12.99 -11.27 16.02
C LYS A 78 14.18 -10.80 16.84
N ARG A 79 14.99 -9.88 16.32
CA ARG A 79 16.20 -9.37 16.99
C ARG A 79 15.88 -8.48 18.19
N ARG A 80 14.87 -7.61 18.08
CA ARG A 80 14.54 -6.62 19.12
C ARG A 80 13.48 -7.10 20.11
N PHE A 81 12.65 -8.05 19.69
CA PHE A 81 11.55 -8.59 20.47
C PHE A 81 11.50 -10.12 20.31
N ASN A 82 10.55 -10.62 19.51
CA ASN A 82 10.39 -12.05 19.25
C ASN A 82 9.54 -12.27 17.99
N VAL A 83 9.52 -13.52 17.52
CA VAL A 83 8.75 -13.94 16.34
C VAL A 83 7.24 -13.80 16.53
N ARG A 84 6.73 -13.87 17.77
CA ARG A 84 5.30 -13.70 18.04
C ARG A 84 4.86 -12.27 17.71
N LEU A 85 5.69 -11.26 17.97
CA LEU A 85 5.38 -9.88 17.62
C LEU A 85 5.22 -9.71 16.10
N TRP A 86 6.09 -10.32 15.30
CA TRP A 86 5.95 -10.30 13.83
C TRP A 86 4.62 -10.88 13.37
N LYS A 87 4.17 -12.01 13.94
CA LYS A 87 2.86 -12.60 13.63
C LYS A 87 1.69 -11.66 13.97
N ILE A 88 1.79 -10.94 15.09
CA ILE A 88 0.77 -9.93 15.48
C ILE A 88 0.73 -8.79 14.45
N PHE A 89 1.88 -8.34 13.94
CA PHE A 89 1.92 -7.38 12.85
C PHE A 89 1.32 -7.95 11.56
N THR A 90 1.59 -9.22 11.22
CA THR A 90 0.94 -9.88 10.09
C THR A 90 -0.59 -9.85 10.20
N ASP A 91 -1.14 -10.19 11.38
CA ASP A 91 -2.59 -10.14 11.61
C ASP A 91 -3.15 -8.71 11.42
N CYS A 92 -2.41 -7.70 11.90
CA CYS A 92 -2.75 -6.29 11.70
C CYS A 92 -2.70 -5.89 10.21
N PHE A 93 -1.65 -6.27 9.49
CA PHE A 93 -1.46 -5.96 8.08
C PHE A 93 -2.52 -6.60 7.19
N ASN A 94 -2.96 -7.81 7.53
CA ASN A 94 -4.05 -8.51 6.85
C ASN A 94 -5.39 -7.76 6.94
N CYS A 95 -5.51 -6.77 7.82
CA CYS A 95 -6.72 -5.95 8.00
C CYS A 95 -6.63 -4.57 7.33
N LEU A 96 -5.48 -4.19 6.76
CA LEU A 96 -5.32 -2.88 6.12
C LEU A 96 -6.23 -2.75 4.88
N PRO A 97 -6.84 -1.57 4.65
CA PRO A 97 -7.54 -1.28 3.40
C PRO A 97 -6.56 -1.27 2.22
N VAL A 98 -7.04 -1.63 1.04
CA VAL A 98 -6.18 -1.80 -0.16
C VAL A 98 -6.29 -0.63 -1.14
N ALA A 99 -7.35 0.19 -1.02
CA ALA A 99 -7.52 1.40 -1.80
C ALA A 99 -8.26 2.47 -0.98
N ALA A 100 -8.20 3.72 -1.46
CA ALA A 100 -9.03 4.83 -1.02
C ALA A 100 -9.58 5.59 -2.23
N LEU A 101 -10.75 6.20 -2.06
CA LEU A 101 -11.34 7.11 -3.04
C LEU A 101 -11.49 8.48 -2.37
N ILE A 102 -10.83 9.50 -2.94
CA ILE A 102 -10.88 10.88 -2.43
C ILE A 102 -11.82 11.69 -3.31
N ASP A 103 -12.80 12.33 -2.67
CA ASP A 103 -13.81 13.21 -3.29
C ASP A 103 -14.48 12.60 -4.53
N ASP A 104 -14.66 11.27 -4.53
CA ASP A 104 -15.21 10.49 -5.63
C ASP A 104 -14.45 10.63 -6.98
N LYS A 105 -13.22 11.14 -6.95
CA LYS A 105 -12.44 11.47 -8.16
C LYS A 105 -11.03 10.92 -8.20
N ILE A 106 -10.38 10.73 -7.06
CA ILE A 106 -9.00 10.24 -7.01
C ILE A 106 -8.95 8.85 -6.39
N LEU A 107 -8.64 7.84 -7.19
CA LEU A 107 -8.46 6.47 -6.72
C LEU A 107 -6.99 6.27 -6.29
N CYS A 108 -6.80 5.89 -5.03
CA CYS A 108 -5.49 5.69 -4.44
C CYS A 108 -5.27 4.22 -4.11
N MET A 109 -4.13 3.64 -4.51
CA MET A 109 -3.68 2.30 -4.12
C MET A 109 -2.15 2.26 -4.05
N HIS A 110 -1.56 1.13 -3.67
CA HIS A 110 -0.10 1.02 -3.62
C HIS A 110 0.50 0.76 -5.01
N GLY A 111 0.11 -0.35 -5.64
CA GLY A 111 0.57 -0.79 -6.95
C GLY A 111 -0.13 -0.03 -8.07
N GLY A 112 -1.17 -0.62 -8.66
CA GLY A 112 -1.91 0.02 -9.74
C GLY A 112 -3.15 -0.76 -10.15
N LEU A 113 -3.52 -0.66 -11.42
CA LEU A 113 -4.72 -1.31 -11.94
C LEU A 113 -4.55 -2.82 -12.10
N SER A 114 -5.68 -3.52 -12.21
CA SER A 114 -5.75 -4.95 -12.51
C SER A 114 -6.60 -5.17 -13.77
N PRO A 115 -6.27 -6.15 -14.64
CA PRO A 115 -7.15 -6.58 -15.72
C PRO A 115 -8.52 -7.07 -15.22
N GLU A 116 -8.59 -7.51 -13.96
CA GLU A 116 -9.82 -7.97 -13.31
C GLU A 116 -10.63 -6.83 -12.68
N LEU A 117 -10.08 -5.61 -12.58
CA LEU A 117 -10.75 -4.47 -11.97
C LEU A 117 -11.60 -3.73 -13.01
N GLU A 118 -12.87 -4.08 -13.08
CA GLU A 118 -13.83 -3.43 -13.97
C GLU A 118 -14.53 -2.24 -13.34
N ASN A 119 -14.80 -2.30 -12.03
CA ASN A 119 -15.45 -1.25 -11.24
C ASN A 119 -15.02 -1.28 -9.76
N LEU A 120 -15.31 -0.21 -9.03
CA LEU A 120 -14.85 -0.04 -7.65
C LEU A 120 -15.55 -0.95 -6.62
N ASP A 121 -16.68 -1.57 -6.94
CA ASP A 121 -17.37 -2.49 -6.02
C ASP A 121 -16.57 -3.76 -5.77
N GLN A 122 -15.82 -4.24 -6.76
CA GLN A 122 -14.94 -5.41 -6.62
C GLN A 122 -13.88 -5.21 -5.52
N ILE A 123 -13.42 -3.96 -5.31
CA ILE A 123 -12.50 -3.64 -4.21
C ILE A 123 -13.22 -3.71 -2.85
N ARG A 124 -14.50 -3.31 -2.81
CA ARG A 124 -15.33 -3.35 -1.58
C ARG A 124 -15.65 -4.77 -1.14
N GLU A 125 -15.69 -5.71 -2.09
CA GLU A 125 -15.94 -7.13 -1.84
C GLU A 125 -14.75 -7.88 -1.22
N VAL A 126 -13.55 -7.28 -1.20
CA VAL A 126 -12.36 -7.89 -0.57
C VAL A 126 -12.56 -8.02 0.94
N THR A 127 -12.77 -9.25 1.39
CA THR A 127 -12.94 -9.56 2.81
C THR A 127 -11.62 -9.47 3.58
N ARG A 128 -11.69 -8.99 4.82
CA ARG A 128 -10.54 -8.89 5.73
C ARG A 128 -10.82 -9.63 7.05
N PRO A 129 -9.82 -10.26 7.68
CA PRO A 129 -8.41 -10.32 7.29
C PRO A 129 -8.16 -11.21 6.06
N THR A 130 -7.20 -10.85 5.22
CA THR A 130 -6.79 -11.66 4.05
C THR A 130 -5.28 -11.60 3.84
N GLU A 131 -4.69 -12.71 3.39
CA GLU A 131 -3.34 -12.73 2.83
C GLU A 131 -3.36 -12.22 1.38
N ILE A 132 -2.21 -11.77 0.86
CA ILE A 132 -2.10 -11.39 -0.56
C ILE A 132 -1.90 -12.67 -1.40
N PRO A 133 -2.80 -12.96 -2.36
CA PRO A 133 -2.63 -14.06 -3.30
C PRO A 133 -1.46 -13.81 -4.25
N ASP A 134 -0.97 -14.85 -4.91
CA ASP A 134 0.15 -14.72 -5.86
C ASP A 134 -0.27 -14.14 -7.23
N ASN A 135 -1.58 -13.99 -7.47
CA ASN A 135 -2.18 -13.40 -8.67
C ASN A 135 -3.60 -12.85 -8.39
N GLY A 136 -4.18 -12.20 -9.41
CA GLY A 136 -5.55 -11.66 -9.40
C GLY A 136 -5.66 -10.28 -8.77
N LEU A 137 -6.90 -9.78 -8.67
CA LEU A 137 -7.21 -8.40 -8.30
C LEU A 137 -6.40 -7.86 -7.10
N LEU A 138 -6.39 -8.59 -5.98
CA LEU A 138 -5.70 -8.12 -4.76
C LEU A 138 -4.18 -8.11 -4.95
N CYS A 139 -3.61 -9.04 -5.71
CA CYS A 139 -2.19 -9.01 -6.02
C CYS A 139 -1.87 -7.75 -6.84
N ASP A 140 -2.63 -7.50 -7.90
CA ASP A 140 -2.35 -6.42 -8.85
C ASP A 140 -2.47 -5.02 -8.22
N LEU A 141 -3.49 -4.80 -7.38
CA LEU A 141 -3.66 -3.54 -6.62
C LEU A 141 -2.42 -3.15 -5.79
N LEU A 142 -1.57 -4.13 -5.45
CA LEU A 142 -0.38 -3.95 -4.63
C LEU A 142 0.93 -4.12 -5.42
N TRP A 143 0.91 -4.63 -6.65
CA TRP A 143 2.13 -5.01 -7.38
C TRP A 143 2.24 -4.47 -8.80
N SER A 144 1.15 -4.08 -9.46
CA SER A 144 1.20 -3.66 -10.85
C SER A 144 1.88 -2.29 -11.01
N ASP A 145 2.50 -2.09 -12.17
CA ASP A 145 3.27 -0.89 -12.49
C ASP A 145 2.83 -0.26 -13.82
N PRO A 146 2.83 1.08 -13.94
CA PRO A 146 2.61 1.72 -15.22
C PRO A 146 3.83 1.54 -16.14
N ASP A 147 3.59 1.38 -17.45
CA ASP A 147 4.62 1.38 -18.47
C ASP A 147 4.17 2.18 -19.70
N ALA A 148 4.83 3.32 -19.94
CA ALA A 148 4.51 4.21 -21.06
C ALA A 148 4.81 3.62 -22.44
N SER A 149 5.57 2.52 -22.51
CA SER A 149 5.90 1.81 -23.74
C SER A 149 4.97 0.62 -24.04
N THR A 150 4.11 0.25 -23.08
CA THR A 150 3.13 -0.82 -23.20
C THR A 150 1.80 -0.26 -23.72
N GLU A 151 1.18 -0.96 -24.67
CA GLU A 151 -0.21 -0.76 -25.08
C GLU A 151 -1.05 -1.86 -24.42
N GLY A 152 -2.10 -1.49 -23.68
CA GLY A 152 -2.88 -2.44 -22.89
C GLY A 152 -2.12 -2.97 -21.68
N TRP A 153 -2.00 -4.29 -21.58
CA TRP A 153 -1.38 -5.00 -20.46
C TRP A 153 -0.18 -5.83 -20.92
N ALA A 154 0.86 -5.91 -20.08
CA ALA A 154 2.00 -6.79 -20.33
C ALA A 154 2.50 -7.45 -19.03
N ASP A 155 3.38 -8.44 -19.16
CA ASP A 155 4.00 -9.11 -18.01
C ASP A 155 4.96 -8.18 -17.28
N SER A 156 4.95 -8.23 -15.95
CA SER A 156 5.85 -7.41 -15.13
C SER A 156 7.24 -8.03 -15.01
N ASP A 157 8.28 -7.20 -15.15
CA ASP A 157 9.69 -7.56 -14.89
C ASP A 157 9.93 -8.01 -13.43
N ARG A 158 8.99 -7.71 -12.51
CA ARG A 158 9.04 -8.18 -11.12
C ARG A 158 8.75 -9.69 -11.01
N GLY A 159 8.26 -10.33 -12.08
CA GLY A 159 7.84 -11.72 -12.09
C GLY A 159 6.55 -11.98 -11.31
N VAL A 160 5.81 -10.92 -10.98
CA VAL A 160 4.51 -10.95 -10.29
C VAL A 160 3.66 -9.80 -10.82
N SER A 161 2.35 -10.03 -10.97
CA SER A 161 1.40 -9.08 -11.55
C SER A 161 1.78 -8.67 -12.99
N CYS A 162 1.34 -7.49 -13.42
CA CYS A 162 1.40 -6.98 -14.78
C CYS A 162 1.88 -5.52 -14.83
N THR A 163 2.22 -5.07 -16.02
CA THR A 163 2.31 -3.65 -16.34
C THR A 163 1.09 -3.20 -17.14
N PHE A 164 0.77 -1.90 -17.07
CA PHE A 164 -0.36 -1.30 -17.78
C PHE A 164 0.01 0.00 -18.50
N GLY A 165 -0.53 0.18 -19.70
CA GLY A 165 -0.31 1.33 -20.55
C GLY A 165 -1.14 2.56 -20.17
N PRO A 166 -0.83 3.74 -20.76
CA PRO A 166 -1.60 4.95 -20.56
C PRO A 166 -3.04 4.86 -21.10
N ASP A 167 -3.27 4.01 -22.11
CA ASP A 167 -4.60 3.70 -22.65
C ASP A 167 -5.48 3.01 -21.60
N VAL A 168 -4.95 2.03 -20.86
CA VAL A 168 -5.65 1.36 -19.76
C VAL A 168 -6.05 2.35 -18.68
N VAL A 169 -5.17 3.29 -18.34
CA VAL A 169 -5.46 4.34 -17.34
C VAL A 169 -6.59 5.24 -17.82
N ALA A 170 -6.51 5.73 -19.07
CA ALA A 170 -7.52 6.62 -19.64
C ALA A 170 -8.90 5.94 -19.68
N ASP A 171 -8.97 4.71 -20.21
CA ASP A 171 -10.20 3.95 -20.30
C ASP A 171 -10.80 3.67 -18.91
N PHE A 172 -9.97 3.34 -17.93
CA PHE A 172 -10.44 3.07 -16.57
C PHE A 172 -11.01 4.32 -15.89
N LEU A 173 -10.33 5.46 -16.03
CA LEU A 173 -10.76 6.75 -15.48
C LEU A 173 -12.10 7.17 -16.08
N ASP A 174 -12.21 7.14 -17.42
CA ASP A 174 -13.43 7.49 -18.14
C ASP A 174 -14.60 6.57 -17.76
N LYS A 175 -14.36 5.25 -17.68
CA LYS A 175 -15.39 4.26 -17.32
C LYS A 175 -15.94 4.44 -15.90
N ASN A 176 -15.10 4.89 -14.96
CA ASN A 176 -15.44 4.99 -13.55
C ASN A 176 -15.72 6.43 -13.07
N ASP A 177 -15.76 7.40 -13.99
CA ASP A 177 -15.93 8.83 -13.69
C ASP A 177 -14.88 9.37 -12.68
N LEU A 178 -13.63 8.99 -12.88
CA LEU A 178 -12.48 9.39 -12.06
C LEU A 178 -11.57 10.36 -12.81
N ASP A 179 -10.84 11.19 -12.07
CA ASP A 179 -9.91 12.17 -12.64
C ASP A 179 -8.44 11.72 -12.53
N LEU A 180 -8.11 10.89 -11.53
CA LEU A 180 -6.72 10.56 -11.20
C LEU A 180 -6.57 9.20 -10.52
N ILE A 181 -5.50 8.49 -10.88
CA ILE A 181 -4.94 7.39 -10.09
C ILE A 181 -3.70 7.89 -9.35
N CYS A 182 -3.69 7.73 -8.02
CA CYS A 182 -2.54 8.04 -7.17
C CYS A 182 -1.94 6.75 -6.60
N ARG A 183 -0.64 6.56 -6.78
CA ARG A 183 0.04 5.30 -6.44
C ARG A 183 1.43 5.46 -5.84
N GLY A 184 1.98 4.39 -5.25
CA GLY A 184 3.30 4.32 -4.61
C GLY A 184 4.29 3.45 -5.38
N HIS A 185 5.02 2.56 -4.69
CA HIS A 185 5.72 1.36 -5.21
C HIS A 185 6.94 1.53 -6.16
N GLN A 186 7.10 2.67 -6.84
CA GLN A 186 8.25 3.00 -7.71
C GLN A 186 8.93 4.31 -7.30
#